data_AF-A0A3A3YTY6-F1
#
_entry.id   AF-A0A3A3YTY6-F1
#
_cell.length_a   1.000
_cell.length_b   1.000
_cell.length_c   1.000
_cell.angle_alpha   90.00
_cell.angle_beta   90.00
_cell.angle_gamma   90.00
#
_symmetry.space_group_name_H-M   'P 1'
#
loop_
_entity.id
_entity.type
_entity.pdbx_description
1 polymer ?
#
loop_
_entity_poly.entity_id
_entity_poly.type
_entity_poly.pdbx_seq_one_letter_code
_entity_poly.pdbx_strand_id
1 'polypeptide(L)'
;MELASLTRSDAAALLGTSEQAVTDLLEARRLLGLKQGRRWLIPAWQLNAETERGVLPGLDRVAAHFPGGLVALSSWATTASPDLDGHTPAQALARGAVDRVVSVARSLSAAGW
;
A
#
# COMPACT_ATOMS: atom_id res chain seq x y z
N MET A 1 15.64 -3.22 6.26
CA MET A 1 14.90 -3.63 5.04
C MET A 1 14.73 -2.39 4.19
N GLU A 2 15.22 -2.40 2.95
CA GLU A 2 14.91 -1.34 1.99
C GLU A 2 13.43 -1.45 1.62
N LEU A 3 12.64 -0.44 1.97
CA LEU A 3 11.33 -0.27 1.38
C LEU A 3 11.57 0.00 -0.11
N ALA A 4 11.23 -0.96 -0.97
CA ALA A 4 11.21 -0.75 -2.42
C ALA A 4 10.22 0.40 -2.69
N SER A 5 10.75 1.61 -2.73
CA SER A 5 10.01 2.85 -2.86
C SER A 5 10.32 3.44 -4.22
N LEU A 6 9.25 3.73 -4.95
CA LEU A 6 9.28 4.18 -6.32
C LEU A 6 9.03 5.69 -6.36
N THR A 7 9.62 6.35 -7.34
CA THR A 7 9.20 7.70 -7.70
C THR A 7 7.87 7.65 -8.46
N ARG A 8 7.24 8.80 -8.69
CA ARG A 8 6.03 8.88 -9.52
C ARG A 8 6.27 8.36 -10.93
N SER A 9 7.42 8.70 -11.52
CA SER A 9 7.83 8.25 -12.85
C SER A 9 8.03 6.74 -12.91
N ASP A 10 8.65 6.14 -11.89
CA ASP A 10 8.84 4.69 -11.84
C ASP A 10 7.50 3.95 -11.63
N ALA A 11 6.63 4.50 -10.77
CA ALA A 11 5.28 3.97 -10.57
C ALA A 11 4.47 4.03 -11.88
N ALA A 12 4.58 5.13 -12.63
CA ALA A 12 3.93 5.30 -13.91
C ALA A 12 4.42 4.27 -14.93
N ALA A 13 5.75 4.09 -15.02
CA ALA A 13 6.36 3.08 -15.88
C ALA A 13 5.93 1.65 -15.52
N LEU A 14 5.87 1.32 -14.23
CA LEU A 14 5.46 0.00 -13.75
C LEU A 14 3.98 -0.30 -14.08
N LEU A 15 3.12 0.71 -13.98
CA LEU A 15 1.70 0.59 -14.30
C LEU A 15 1.39 0.73 -15.79
N GLY A 16 2.38 1.10 -16.63
CA GLY A 16 2.14 1.47 -18.02
C GLY A 16 1.21 2.68 -18.17
N THR A 17 1.20 3.58 -17.19
CA THR A 17 0.33 4.77 -17.15
C THR A 17 1.14 6.07 -17.16
N SER A 18 0.47 7.22 -17.11
CA SER A 18 1.13 8.53 -17.03
C SER A 18 1.44 8.93 -15.58
N GLU A 19 2.47 9.77 -15.39
CA GLU A 19 2.76 10.37 -14.07
C GLU A 19 1.59 11.17 -13.50
N GLN A 20 0.75 11.73 -14.38
CA GLN A 20 -0.46 12.45 -13.98
C GLN A 20 -1.46 11.49 -13.34
N ALA A 21 -1.70 10.31 -13.93
CA ALA A 21 -2.58 9.31 -13.32
C ALA A 21 -2.08 8.85 -11.94
N VAL A 22 -0.78 8.69 -11.77
CA VAL A 22 -0.17 8.40 -10.45
C VAL A 22 -0.40 9.55 -9.46
N THR A 23 -0.30 10.80 -9.93
CA THR A 23 -0.57 11.98 -9.11
C THR A 23 -2.04 12.05 -8.71
N ASP A 24 -2.97 11.80 -9.63
CA ASP A 24 -4.41 11.75 -9.36
C ASP A 24 -4.75 10.67 -8.33
N LEU A 25 -4.08 9.52 -8.37
CA LEU A 25 -4.23 8.46 -7.36
C LEU A 25 -3.74 8.88 -5.97
N LEU A 26 -2.62 9.61 -5.89
CA LEU A 26 -2.10 10.18 -4.63
C LEU A 26 -3.07 11.24 -4.08
N GLU A 27 -3.57 12.13 -4.92
CA GLU A 27 -4.50 13.18 -4.53
C GLU A 27 -5.85 12.61 -4.08
N ALA A 28 -6.34 11.58 -4.76
CA ALA A 28 -7.54 10.85 -4.40
C ALA A 28 -7.38 9.98 -3.13
N ARG A 29 -6.19 9.96 -2.50
CA ARG A 29 -5.84 9.08 -1.36
C ARG A 29 -6.03 7.60 -1.64
N ARG A 30 -5.96 7.21 -2.91
CA ARG A 30 -6.08 5.81 -3.37
C ARG A 30 -4.72 5.14 -3.48
N LEU A 31 -3.66 5.93 -3.48
CA LEU A 31 -2.27 5.50 -3.40
C LEU A 31 -1.63 6.21 -2.22
N LEU A 32 -0.86 5.48 -1.41
CA LEU A 32 -0.15 6.04 -0.28
C LEU A 32 1.27 6.41 -0.71
N GLY A 33 1.70 7.62 -0.35
CA GLY A 33 3.05 8.10 -0.64
C GLY A 33 3.59 8.87 0.56
N LEU A 34 4.89 8.72 0.81
CA LEU A 34 5.61 9.53 1.79
C LEU A 34 6.29 10.67 1.06
N LYS A 35 5.98 11.91 1.44
CA LYS A 35 6.69 13.07 0.92
C LYS A 35 8.00 13.25 1.69
N GLN A 36 9.12 12.93 1.05
CA GLN A 36 10.46 13.15 1.59
C GLN A 36 11.09 14.35 0.89
N GLY A 37 10.93 15.52 1.49
CA GLY A 37 11.38 16.80 0.93
C GLY A 37 10.67 17.13 -0.39
N ARG A 38 11.41 17.10 -1.51
CA ARG A 38 10.90 17.34 -2.87
C ARG A 38 10.47 16.08 -3.61
N ARG A 39 10.73 14.89 -3.05
CA ARG A 39 10.44 13.61 -3.69
C ARG A 39 9.28 12.90 -3.00
N TRP A 40 8.49 12.18 -3.79
CA TRP A 40 7.51 11.23 -3.29
C TRP A 40 8.13 9.85 -3.29
N LEU A 41 8.04 9.17 -2.15
CA LEU A 41 8.38 7.76 -2.01
C LEU A 41 7.08 6.98 -1.98
N ILE A 42 6.85 6.20 -3.03
CA ILE A 42 5.65 5.38 -3.21
C ILE A 42 6.05 3.93 -2.97
N PRO A 43 5.58 3.30 -1.89
CA PRO A 43 5.83 1.87 -1.68
C PRO A 43 5.32 1.02 -2.85
N ALA A 44 6.22 0.27 -3.49
CA ALA A 44 5.92 -0.52 -4.69
C ALA A 44 4.86 -1.59 -4.47
N TRP A 45 4.76 -2.12 -3.24
CA TRP A 45 3.81 -3.18 -2.88
C TRP A 45 2.35 -2.80 -3.13
N GLN A 46 2.02 -1.51 -3.20
CA GLN A 46 0.68 -0.99 -3.46
C GLN A 46 0.28 -1.05 -4.93
N LEU A 47 1.26 -1.10 -5.82
CA LEU A 47 1.04 -1.09 -7.25
C LEU A 47 0.76 -2.52 -7.72
N ASN A 48 -0.30 -2.67 -8.50
CA ASN A 48 -0.65 -3.95 -9.08
C ASN A 48 -1.30 -3.75 -10.45
N ALA A 49 -0.54 -4.03 -11.51
CA ALA A 49 -0.99 -3.92 -12.89
C ALA A 49 -2.12 -4.90 -13.25
N GLU A 50 -2.32 -5.97 -12.47
CA GLU A 50 -3.41 -6.94 -12.67
C GLU A 50 -4.76 -6.40 -12.16
N THR A 51 -4.76 -5.30 -11.40
CA THR A 51 -6.00 -4.67 -10.93
C THR A 51 -6.50 -3.64 -11.94
N GLU A 52 -7.82 -3.49 -12.09
CA GLU A 52 -8.44 -2.50 -13.00
C GLU A 52 -7.92 -1.08 -12.82
N ARG A 53 -7.44 -0.74 -11.62
CA ARG A 53 -7.00 0.61 -11.27
C ARG A 53 -5.50 0.74 -11.08
N GLY A 54 -4.73 -0.31 -11.37
CA GLY A 54 -3.28 -0.34 -11.19
C GLY A 54 -2.81 -0.32 -9.72
N VAL A 55 -3.72 -0.41 -8.75
CA VAL A 55 -3.40 -0.32 -7.32
C VAL A 55 -4.25 -1.31 -6.53
N LEU A 56 -3.69 -1.79 -5.42
CA LEU A 56 -4.40 -2.71 -4.54
C LEU A 56 -5.73 -2.10 -4.04
N PRO A 57 -6.83 -2.86 -4.07
CA PRO A 57 -8.11 -2.38 -3.58
C PRO A 57 -8.08 -2.21 -2.05
N GLY A 58 -8.83 -1.24 -1.52
CA GLY A 58 -9.02 -1.06 -0.08
C GLY A 58 -7.83 -0.48 0.70
N LEU A 59 -6.80 0.01 0.01
CA LEU A 59 -5.66 0.70 0.64
C LEU A 59 -6.09 1.86 1.54
N ASP A 60 -7.09 2.63 1.12
CA ASP A 60 -7.70 3.73 1.87
C ASP A 60 -8.32 3.24 3.18
N ARG A 61 -9.06 2.13 3.14
CA ARG A 61 -9.69 1.52 4.32
C ARG A 61 -8.64 0.97 5.28
N VAL A 62 -7.62 0.27 4.77
CA VAL A 62 -6.53 -0.28 5.59
C VAL A 62 -5.75 0.86 6.25
N ALA A 63 -5.35 1.88 5.48
CA ALA A 63 -4.61 3.04 6.01
C ALA A 63 -5.42 3.83 7.05
N ALA A 64 -6.75 3.93 6.89
CA ALA A 64 -7.61 4.60 7.86
C ALA A 64 -7.73 3.85 9.21
N HIS A 65 -7.49 2.54 9.22
CA HIS A 65 -7.61 1.70 10.41
C HIS A 65 -6.27 1.26 11.01
N PHE A 66 -5.19 1.34 10.24
CA PHE A 66 -3.88 0.92 10.70
C PHE A 66 -3.30 1.89 11.75
N PRO A 67 -2.90 1.40 12.94
CA PRO A 67 -2.28 2.23 13.95
C PRO A 67 -0.81 2.48 13.59
N GLY A 68 -0.53 3.51 12.80
CA GLY A 68 0.85 3.91 12.50
C GLY A 68 1.00 4.76 11.24
N GLY A 69 2.24 5.21 11.01
CA GLY A 69 2.59 5.92 9.78
C GLY A 69 2.76 4.99 8.58
N LEU A 70 2.89 5.58 7.39
CA LEU A 70 3.06 4.84 6.13
C LEU A 70 4.26 3.88 6.14
N VAL A 71 5.32 4.20 6.89
CA VAL A 71 6.50 3.34 7.04
C VAL A 71 6.13 2.04 7.76
N ALA A 72 5.47 2.13 8.91
CA ALA A 72 5.01 0.97 9.68
C ALA A 72 3.98 0.16 8.88
N LEU A 73 3.03 0.84 8.23
CA LEU A 73 2.05 0.20 7.35
C LEU A 73 2.73 -0.56 6.20
N SER A 74 3.75 0.02 5.57
CA SER A 74 4.47 -0.64 4.46
C SER A 74 5.29 -1.83 4.94
N SER A 75 5.90 -1.72 6.13
CA SER A 75 6.59 -2.85 6.76
C SER A 75 5.60 -4.00 7.02
N TRP A 76 4.48 -3.70 7.67
CA TRP A 76 3.42 -4.68 7.92
C TRP A 76 2.85 -5.26 6.63
N ALA A 77 2.58 -4.45 5.61
CA ALA A 77 1.98 -4.87 4.36
C ALA A 77 2.85 -5.83 3.53
N THR A 78 4.17 -5.79 3.75
CA THR A 78 5.15 -6.67 3.09
C THR A 78 5.59 -7.84 3.98
N THR A 79 5.11 -7.90 5.22
CA THR A 79 5.42 -8.96 6.19
C THR A 79 4.34 -10.04 6.14
N ALA A 80 4.74 -11.30 6.14
CA ALA A 80 3.81 -12.43 6.20
C ALA A 80 3.03 -12.40 7.52
N SER A 81 1.71 -12.52 7.45
CA SER A 81 0.83 -12.54 8.63
C SER A 81 0.18 -13.92 8.79
N PRO A 82 0.27 -14.55 9.97
CA PRO A 82 -0.42 -15.80 10.23
C PRO A 82 -1.95 -15.65 10.14
N ASP A 83 -2.50 -14.47 10.48
CA ASP A 83 -3.93 -14.16 10.36
C ASP A 83 -4.44 -14.11 8.90
N LEU A 84 -3.50 -14.03 7.94
CA LEU A 84 -3.76 -14.02 6.49
C LEU A 84 -3.27 -15.32 5.81
N ASP A 85 -3.31 -16.44 6.53
CA ASP A 85 -2.90 -17.76 6.03
C ASP A 85 -1.43 -17.80 5.58
N GLY A 86 -0.58 -17.00 6.23
CA GLY A 86 0.85 -16.86 5.89
C GLY A 86 1.13 -15.93 4.71
N HIS A 87 0.11 -15.34 4.10
CA HIS A 87 0.29 -14.30 3.08
C HIS A 87 0.63 -12.95 3.69
N THR A 88 1.26 -12.09 2.89
CA THR A 88 1.39 -10.68 3.26
C THR A 88 0.06 -9.95 3.06
N PRO A 89 -0.21 -8.86 3.81
CA PRO A 89 -1.38 -8.04 3.58
C PRO A 89 -1.49 -7.55 2.13
N ALA A 90 -0.37 -7.17 1.49
CA ALA A 90 -0.37 -6.79 0.08
C ALA A 90 -0.87 -7.92 -0.84
N GLN A 91 -0.42 -9.15 -0.62
CA GLN A 91 -0.86 -10.32 -1.39
C GLN A 91 -2.35 -10.62 -1.14
N ALA A 92 -2.81 -10.52 0.10
CA ALA A 92 -4.21 -10.74 0.44
C ALA A 92 -5.12 -9.68 -0.22
N LEU A 93 -4.71 -8.42 -0.24
CA LEU A 93 -5.41 -7.35 -0.96
C LEU A 93 -5.44 -7.60 -2.46
N ALA A 94 -4.35 -8.07 -3.05
CA ALA A 94 -4.28 -8.41 -4.48
C ALA A 94 -5.28 -9.52 -4.86
N ARG A 95 -5.54 -10.45 -3.94
CA ARG A 95 -6.53 -11.53 -4.09
C ARG A 95 -7.96 -11.09 -3.80
N GLY A 96 -8.19 -9.81 -3.48
CA GLY A 96 -9.51 -9.26 -3.15
C GLY A 96 -9.96 -9.49 -1.71
N ALA A 97 -9.10 -10.00 -0.81
CA ALA A 97 -9.44 -10.26 0.59
C ALA A 97 -9.41 -8.97 1.46
N VAL A 98 -10.01 -7.89 0.95
CA VAL A 98 -9.94 -6.55 1.54
C VAL A 98 -10.49 -6.51 2.97
N ASP A 99 -11.68 -7.05 3.21
CA ASP A 99 -12.29 -7.00 4.54
C ASP A 99 -11.50 -7.78 5.59
N ARG A 100 -10.86 -8.90 5.20
CA ARG A 100 -9.98 -9.66 6.09
C ARG A 100 -8.74 -8.84 6.47
N VAL A 101 -8.09 -8.21 5.49
CA VAL A 101 -6.92 -7.36 5.74
C VAL A 101 -7.27 -6.16 6.63
N VAL A 102 -8.41 -5.51 6.38
CA VAL A 102 -8.90 -4.41 7.22
C VAL A 102 -9.20 -4.89 8.64
N SER A 103 -9.77 -6.08 8.80
CA SER A 103 -10.00 -6.67 10.13
C SER A 103 -8.69 -6.89 10.88
N VAL A 104 -7.68 -7.47 10.23
CA VAL A 104 -6.36 -7.65 10.86
C VAL A 104 -5.74 -6.31 11.21
N ALA A 105 -5.80 -5.31 10.32
CA ALA A 105 -5.28 -3.98 10.59
C ALA A 105 -5.93 -3.32 11.82
N ARG A 106 -7.24 -3.53 12.03
CA ARG A 106 -7.97 -3.06 13.23
C ARG A 106 -7.58 -3.81 14.50
N SER A 107 -7.24 -5.10 14.38
CA SER A 107 -6.82 -5.94 15.49
C SER A 107 -5.39 -5.64 15.96
N LEU A 108 -4.58 -4.99 15.11
CA LEU A 108 -3.30 -4.45 15.55
C LEU A 108 -3.59 -3.39 16.62
N SER A 109 -3.15 -3.64 17.84
CA SER A 109 -3.13 -2.61 18.87
C SER A 109 -1.89 -1.74 18.67
N ALA A 110 -1.97 -0.47 19.05
CA ALA A 110 -0.85 0.49 18.97
C ALA A 110 0.39 0.09 19.81
N ALA A 111 0.38 -1.10 20.44
CA ALA A 111 1.48 -1.65 21.19
C ALA A 111 2.50 -2.31 20.25
N GLY A 112 3.40 -1.51 19.68
CA GLY A 112 4.70 -1.97 19.19
C GLY A 112 4.89 -1.94 17.67
N TRP A 113 4.91 -0.75 17.08
CA TRP A 113 5.49 -0.51 15.74
C TRP A 113 6.23 0.83 15.70
#